data_AF-A0A4R6BF99-F1
#
_entry.id   AF-A0A4R6BF99-F1
#
_cell.length_a   1.000
_cell.length_b   1.000
_cell.length_c   1.000
_cell.angle_alpha   90.00
_cell.angle_beta   90.00
_cell.angle_gamma   90.00
#
_symmetry.space_group_name_H-M   'P 1'
#
loop_
_entity.id
_entity.type
_entity.pdbx_description
1 polymer ?
#
loop_
_entity_poly.entity_id
_entity_poly.type
_entity_poly.pdbx_seq_one_letter_code
_entity_poly.pdbx_strand_id
1 'polypeptide(L)'
;MGIRRTWYLNSTVDEILHEIKIMNNFSNMSDTLEYLIKNQKENIQQKELVISEIDKNIQMLLEMVAWQCDKTDTIPSISVAKGFSDAYNNSKKIVDENIERSMRLKRQGL
;
A
#
# COMPACT_ATOMS: atom_id res chain seq x y z
N MET A 1 -14.84 18.08 31.67
CA MET A 1 -16.23 17.71 31.29
C MET A 1 -16.27 17.55 29.78
N GLY A 2 -16.81 16.45 29.26
CA GLY A 2 -16.90 16.21 27.81
C GLY A 2 -17.89 17.15 27.12
N ILE A 3 -17.66 17.45 25.84
CA ILE A 3 -18.57 18.28 25.03
C ILE A 3 -19.77 17.40 24.62
N ARG A 4 -20.97 17.76 25.07
CA ARG A 4 -22.21 17.11 24.61
C ARG A 4 -22.70 17.81 23.34
N ARG A 5 -23.03 17.03 22.32
CA ARG A 5 -23.57 17.52 21.04
C ARG A 5 -24.86 16.77 20.73
N THR A 6 -25.85 17.49 20.23
CA THR A 6 -27.13 16.92 19.79
C THR A 6 -27.19 16.96 18.28
N TRP A 7 -27.61 15.85 17.67
CA TRP A 7 -27.70 15.70 16.22
C TRP A 7 -29.11 15.23 15.85
N TYR A 8 -29.60 15.68 14.71
CA TYR A 8 -30.85 15.20 14.13
C TYR A 8 -30.50 14.19 13.04
N LEU A 9 -31.11 13.02 13.10
CA LEU A 9 -30.89 11.93 12.16
C LEU A 9 -32.07 11.84 11.19
N ASN A 10 -31.79 11.35 10.00
CA ASN A 10 -32.84 10.93 9.07
C ASN A 10 -33.48 9.63 9.59
N SER A 11 -34.77 9.41 9.31
CA SER A 11 -35.53 8.25 9.77
C SER A 11 -34.90 6.92 9.38
N THR A 12 -34.40 6.82 8.15
CA THR A 12 -33.70 5.62 7.67
C THR A 12 -32.45 5.30 8.50
N VAL A 13 -31.71 6.33 8.93
CA VAL A 13 -30.49 6.13 9.73
C VAL A 13 -30.84 5.71 11.16
N ASP A 14 -31.92 6.26 11.70
CA ASP A 14 -32.42 5.91 13.03
C ASP A 14 -32.87 4.44 13.11
N GLU A 15 -33.63 3.97 12.11
CA GLU A 15 -34.06 2.57 12.01
C GLU A 15 -32.86 1.61 11.98
N ILE A 16 -31.87 1.88 11.12
CA ILE A 16 -30.65 1.06 11.02
C ILE A 16 -29.88 1.03 12.35
N LEU A 17 -29.74 2.18 13.02
CA LEU A 17 -29.05 2.23 14.32
C LEU A 17 -29.80 1.41 15.39
N HIS A 18 -31.13 1.45 15.38
CA HIS A 18 -31.95 0.65 16.28
C HIS A 18 -31.84 -0.85 16.01
N GLU A 19 -31.81 -1.28 14.75
CA GLU A 19 -31.58 -2.67 14.39
C GLU A 19 -30.22 -3.17 14.91
N ILE A 20 -29.15 -2.40 14.68
CA ILE A 20 -27.79 -2.74 15.13
C ILE A 20 -27.72 -2.79 16.67
N LYS A 21 -28.42 -1.88 17.35
CA LYS A 21 -28.53 -1.87 18.81
C LYS A 21 -29.16 -3.17 19.32
N ILE A 22 -30.26 -3.61 18.71
CA ILE A 22 -30.97 -4.84 19.09
C ILE A 22 -30.11 -6.07 18.80
N MET A 23 -29.50 -6.15 17.60
CA MET A 23 -28.66 -7.28 17.20
C MET A 23 -27.48 -7.52 18.14
N ASN A 24 -26.86 -6.44 18.62
CA ASN A 24 -25.70 -6.51 19.51
C ASN A 24 -26.06 -6.38 21.00
N ASN A 25 -27.37 -6.31 21.31
CA ASN A 25 -27.90 -6.17 22.66
C ASN A 25 -27.30 -4.99 23.45
N PHE A 26 -27.10 -3.85 22.78
CA PHE A 26 -26.53 -2.66 23.39
C PHE A 26 -27.54 -1.93 24.27
N SER A 27 -27.07 -1.44 25.42
CA SER A 27 -27.92 -0.75 26.40
C SER A 27 -28.35 0.63 25.91
N ASN A 28 -27.43 1.37 25.28
CA ASN A 28 -27.60 2.76 24.90
C ASN A 28 -27.08 3.00 23.46
N MET A 29 -27.50 4.14 22.87
CA MET A 29 -27.12 4.48 21.49
C MET A 29 -25.65 4.92 21.38
N SER A 30 -25.05 5.39 22.47
CA SER A 30 -23.63 5.76 22.49
C SER A 30 -22.75 4.52 22.28
N ASP A 31 -23.09 3.39 22.91
CA ASP A 31 -22.41 2.11 22.73
C ASP A 31 -22.49 1.65 21.27
N THR A 32 -23.65 1.87 20.63
CA THR A 32 -23.89 1.50 19.22
C THR A 32 -23.03 2.36 18.28
N LEU A 33 -22.97 3.67 18.52
CA LEU A 33 -22.12 4.59 17.76
C LEU A 33 -20.62 4.29 17.98
N GLU A 34 -20.22 4.00 19.22
CA GLU A 34 -18.84 3.64 19.55
C GLU A 34 -18.42 2.35 18.84
N TYR A 35 -19.30 1.34 18.81
CA TYR A 35 -19.10 0.09 18.08
C TYR A 35 -18.88 0.34 16.58
N LEU A 36 -19.75 1.15 15.95
CA LEU A 36 -19.63 1.49 14.53
C LEU A 36 -18.32 2.20 14.20
N ILE A 37 -17.92 3.16 15.06
CA ILE A 37 -16.67 3.91 14.90
C ILE A 37 -15.45 2.98 15.06
N LYS A 38 -15.48 2.06 16.04
CA LYS A 38 -14.39 1.10 16.28
C LYS A 38 -14.25 0.11 15.12
N ASN A 39 -15.35 -0.45 14.62
CA ASN A 39 -15.34 -1.36 13.47
C ASN A 39 -14.83 -0.68 12.18
N GLN A 40 -15.09 0.61 12.00
CA GLN A 40 -14.48 1.36 10.90
C GLN A 40 -12.97 1.52 11.07
N LYS A 41 -12.48 1.76 12.29
CA LYS A 41 -11.04 1.86 12.55
C LYS A 41 -10.30 0.55 12.29
N GLU A 42 -10.87 -0.59 12.64
CA GLU A 42 -10.29 -1.90 12.33
C GLU A 42 -10.23 -2.15 10.80
N ASN A 43 -11.28 -1.77 10.07
CA ASN A 43 -11.29 -1.84 8.60
C ASN A 43 -10.30 -0.87 7.95
N ILE A 44 -10.09 0.32 8.53
CA ILE A 44 -9.11 1.29 8.02
C ILE A 44 -7.68 0.81 8.29
N GLN A 45 -7.41 0.24 9.47
CA GLN A 45 -6.10 -0.37 9.77
C GLN A 45 -5.78 -1.56 8.86
N GLN A 46 -6.78 -2.35 8.45
CA GLN A 46 -6.59 -3.41 7.45
C GLN A 46 -6.42 -2.86 6.02
N LYS A 47 -6.99 -1.69 5.70
CA LYS A 47 -6.82 -1.05 4.38
C LYS A 47 -5.50 -0.30 4.22
N GLU A 48 -4.82 0.08 5.31
CA GLU A 48 -3.64 0.95 5.22
C GLU A 48 -2.31 0.22 5.00
N LEU A 49 -2.18 -1.10 5.20
CA LEU A 49 -0.89 -1.78 5.00
C LEU A 49 -1.05 -3.21 4.47
N VAL A 50 -1.44 -3.31 3.20
CA VAL A 50 -1.10 -4.48 2.37
C VAL A 50 -0.27 -3.97 1.20
N ILE A 51 0.95 -3.53 1.51
CA ILE A 51 2.06 -3.58 0.55
C ILE A 51 2.56 -5.04 0.55
N SER A 52 1.66 -6.01 0.37
CA SER A 52 2.08 -7.38 0.09
C SER A 52 2.23 -7.46 -1.41
N GLU A 53 3.49 -7.49 -1.86
CA GLU A 53 3.90 -7.64 -3.25
C GLU A 53 3.77 -6.36 -4.08
N ILE A 54 4.74 -5.45 -3.91
CA ILE A 54 5.15 -4.64 -5.07
C ILE A 54 5.59 -5.65 -6.14
N ASP A 55 4.86 -5.70 -7.25
CA ASP A 55 5.24 -6.47 -8.43
C ASP A 55 6.72 -6.23 -8.72
N LYS A 56 7.51 -7.29 -8.90
CA LYS A 56 8.96 -7.20 -9.14
C LYS A 56 9.30 -6.23 -10.26
N ASN A 57 8.41 -6.07 -11.24
CA ASN A 57 8.56 -5.09 -12.32
C ASN A 57 8.47 -3.64 -11.81
N ILE A 58 7.56 -3.35 -10.89
CA ILE A 58 7.40 -2.02 -10.27
C ILE A 58 8.59 -1.73 -9.35
N GLN A 59 9.05 -2.73 -8.59
CA GLN A 59 10.25 -2.58 -7.75
C GLN A 59 11.47 -2.24 -8.61
N MET A 60 11.68 -2.98 -9.71
CA MET A 60 12.79 -2.76 -10.63
C MET A 60 12.72 -1.37 -11.28
N LEU A 61 11.52 -0.90 -11.66
CA LEU A 61 11.34 0.46 -12.18
C LEU A 61 11.72 1.52 -11.14
N LEU A 62 11.32 1.36 -9.88
CA LEU A 62 11.66 2.28 -8.80
C LEU A 62 13.18 2.32 -8.55
N GLU A 63 13.85 1.18 -8.57
CA GLU A 63 15.31 1.09 -8.44
C GLU A 63 16.05 1.77 -9.61
N MET A 64 15.55 1.59 -10.85
CA MET A 64 16.10 2.27 -12.02
C MET A 64 15.95 3.79 -11.94
N VAL A 65 14.77 4.27 -11.51
CA VAL A 65 14.50 5.70 -11.33
C VAL A 65 15.39 6.28 -10.22
N ALA A 66 15.50 5.60 -9.08
CA ALA A 66 16.35 6.04 -7.98
C ALA A 66 17.82 6.14 -8.39
N TRP A 67 18.34 5.13 -9.10
CA TRP A 67 19.72 5.14 -9.57
C TRP A 67 20.02 6.28 -10.54
N GLN A 68 19.07 6.60 -11.43
CA GLN A 68 19.23 7.73 -12.35
C GLN A 68 19.18 9.08 -11.62
N CYS A 69 18.26 9.24 -10.67
CA CYS A 69 18.21 10.45 -9.84
C CYS A 69 19.53 10.66 -9.07
N ASP A 70 20.10 9.60 -8.47
CA ASP A 70 21.35 9.68 -7.71
C ASP A 70 22.59 10.00 -8.57
N LYS A 71 22.56 9.64 -9.86
CA LYS A 71 23.74 9.72 -10.75
C LYS A 71 23.72 10.90 -11.71
N THR A 72 22.54 11.37 -12.13
CA THR A 72 22.44 12.36 -13.20
C THR A 72 21.58 13.58 -12.85
N ASP A 73 20.99 13.68 -11.65
CA ASP A 73 20.14 14.80 -11.22
C ASP A 73 19.00 15.13 -12.21
N THR A 74 18.62 14.14 -13.03
CA THR A 74 17.62 14.25 -14.10
C THR A 74 16.50 13.25 -13.87
N ILE A 75 15.25 13.72 -13.88
CA ILE A 75 14.06 12.87 -13.88
C ILE A 75 14.08 11.99 -15.15
N PRO A 76 13.89 10.66 -15.05
CA PRO A 76 13.93 9.78 -16.21
C PRO A 76 12.84 10.12 -17.22
N SER A 77 13.22 10.57 -18.42
CA SER A 77 12.29 10.58 -19.55
C SER A 77 12.20 9.16 -20.11
N ILE A 78 11.19 8.38 -19.67
CA ILE A 78 10.88 7.08 -20.28
C ILE A 78 10.23 7.35 -21.64
N SER A 79 11.06 7.54 -22.67
CA SER A 79 10.60 7.58 -24.06
C SER A 79 10.59 6.16 -24.62
N VAL A 80 9.39 5.59 -24.76
CA VAL A 80 9.16 4.28 -25.39
C VAL A 80 9.53 4.30 -26.89
N ALA A 81 9.82 5.48 -27.46
CA ALA A 81 10.06 5.67 -28.89
C ALA A 81 11.51 5.40 -29.37
N LYS A 82 12.48 5.25 -28.46
CA LYS A 82 13.84 4.80 -28.80
C LYS A 82 14.17 3.65 -27.87
N GLY A 83 14.36 2.46 -28.45
CA GLY A 83 14.51 1.19 -27.75
C GLY A 83 15.22 1.32 -26.40
N PHE A 84 14.60 0.76 -25.38
CA PHE A 84 15.01 0.73 -23.97
C PHE A 84 16.29 1.52 -23.64
N SER A 85 16.06 2.70 -23.04
CA SER A 85 17.03 3.62 -22.41
C SER A 85 18.34 2.94 -21.98
N ASP A 86 19.48 3.62 -22.15
CA ASP A 86 20.81 3.18 -21.69
C ASP A 86 20.81 2.69 -20.24
N ALA A 87 19.92 3.23 -19.40
CA ALA A 87 19.71 2.75 -18.04
C ALA A 87 19.23 1.29 -17.98
N TYR A 88 18.27 0.89 -18.82
CA TYR A 88 17.81 -0.50 -18.89
C TYR A 88 18.92 -1.45 -19.33
N ASN A 89 19.70 -1.05 -20.35
CA ASN A 89 20.80 -1.88 -20.84
C ASN A 89 21.91 -2.04 -19.77
N ASN A 90 22.21 -0.97 -19.03
CA ASN A 90 23.17 -1.03 -17.92
C ASN A 90 22.65 -1.84 -16.73
N SER A 91 21.39 -1.66 -16.33
CA SER A 91 20.77 -2.46 -15.26
C SER A 91 20.73 -3.95 -15.63
N LYS A 92 20.37 -4.28 -16.88
CA LYS A 92 20.39 -5.66 -17.36
C LYS A 92 21.79 -6.28 -17.30
N LYS A 93 22.82 -5.54 -17.71
CA LYS A 93 24.21 -6.00 -17.65
C LYS A 93 24.65 -6.32 -16.22
N ILE A 94 24.29 -5.48 -15.25
CA ILE A 94 24.62 -5.70 -13.82
C ILE A 94 23.92 -6.97 -13.29
N VAL A 95 22.67 -7.19 -13.68
CA VAL A 95 21.91 -8.39 -13.29
C VAL A 95 22.55 -9.65 -13.89
N ASP A 96 22.90 -9.62 -15.18
CA ASP A 96 23.52 -10.75 -15.87
C ASP A 96 24.89 -11.10 -15.26
N GLU A 97 25.70 -10.10 -14.92
CA GLU A 97 27.00 -10.28 -14.25
C GLU A 97 26.85 -10.91 -12.85
N ASN A 98 25.83 -10.50 -12.08
CA ASN A 98 25.55 -11.08 -10.76
C ASN A 98 25.05 -12.53 -10.86
N ILE A 99 24.23 -12.85 -11.85
CA ILE A 99 23.79 -14.22 -12.12
C ILE A 99 25.00 -15.09 -12.46
N GLU A 100 25.88 -14.63 -13.35
CA GLU A 100 27.07 -15.37 -13.73
C GLU A 100 28.02 -15.59 -12.55
N ARG A 101 28.20 -14.58 -11.69
CA ARG A 101 29.00 -14.68 -10.47
C ARG A 101 28.41 -15.69 -9.48
N SER A 102 27.08 -15.68 -9.30
CA SER A 102 26.39 -16.64 -8.42
C SER A 102 26.52 -18.08 -8.93
N MET A 103 26.47 -18.28 -10.25
CA MET A 103 26.62 -19.58 -10.89
C MET A 103 28.06 -20.10 -10.78
N ARG A 104 29.06 -19.21 -10.89
CA ARG A 104 30.46 -19.56 -10.65
C ARG A 104 30.71 -19.95 -9.20
N LEU A 105 30.17 -19.19 -8.24
CA LEU A 105 30.29 -19.50 -6.81
C LEU A 105 29.63 -20.85 -6.47
N LYS A 106 28.44 -21.13 -7.00
CA LYS A 106 27.79 -22.44 -6.86
C LYS A 106 28.57 -23.60 -7.47
N ARG A 107 29.29 -23.36 -8.58
CA ARG A 107 30.18 -24.37 -9.20
C ARG A 107 31.50 -24.57 -8.44
N GLN A 108 31.92 -23.60 -7.64
CA GLN A 108 33.16 -23.66 -6.86
C GLN A 108 32.97 -24.23 -5.45
N GLY A 109 31.74 -24.58 -5.05
CA GLY A 109 31.47 -25.33 -3.82
C GLY A 109 31.62 -24.54 -2.53
N LEU A 110 30.90 -23.41 -2.42
CA LEU A 110 30.49 -22.80 -1.16
C LEU A 110 28.99 -23.04 -0.94
#